data_AF-A0A9E8SNT6-F1
#
_entry.id   AF-A0A9E8SNT6-F1
#
_cell.length_a   1.000
_cell.length_b   1.000
_cell.length_c   1.000
_cell.angle_alpha   90.00
_cell.angle_beta   90.00
_cell.angle_gamma   90.00
#
_symmetry.space_group_name_H-M   'P 1'
#
loop_
_entity.id
_entity.type
_entity.pdbx_description
1 polymer ?
#
loop_
_entity_poly.entity_id
_entity_poly.type
_entity_poly.pdbx_seq_one_letter_code
_entity_poly.pdbx_strand_id
1 'polypeptide(L)'
;MKIAIAFIGVIFMVTSCISKSTNTSATDSSVKSVKPQARSYIMYTDIEPDIDPFIEVKGITEKDIRHLFEKMLVADQQYRDSLYNGNKNNEAFYSKKISVNDEANLIILDKIVQEFGWPEISVFGAKAAETSWLIVWHQRGRRHILCKYFDLMESAVARKEMNAASFNHIKVAVEQLSPDQIAY
;
A
#
# COMPACT_ATOMS: atom_id res chain seq x y z
N MET A 1 0.72 -49.74 33.06
CA MET A 1 -0.26 -48.83 32.43
C MET A 1 0.53 -47.84 31.56
N LYS A 2 0.48 -47.96 30.23
CA LYS A 2 1.26 -47.10 29.30
C LYS A 2 0.36 -45.95 28.86
N ILE A 3 0.73 -44.71 29.20
CA ILE A 3 0.03 -43.51 28.75
C ILE A 3 0.60 -43.15 27.38
N ALA A 4 -0.21 -43.29 26.34
CA ALA A 4 0.11 -42.80 25.01
C ALA A 4 -0.25 -41.32 24.93
N ILE A 5 0.76 -40.46 24.79
CA ILE A 5 0.57 -39.03 24.55
C ILE A 5 0.38 -38.85 23.04
N ALA A 6 -0.86 -38.58 22.63
CA ALA A 6 -1.17 -38.23 21.25
C ALA A 6 -0.78 -36.76 21.00
N PHE A 7 0.24 -36.56 20.16
CA PHE A 7 0.58 -35.25 19.62
C PHE A 7 -0.45 -34.88 18.54
N ILE A 8 -1.37 -33.98 18.87
CA ILE A 8 -2.23 -33.32 17.89
C ILE A 8 -1.40 -32.22 17.26
N GLY A 9 -0.78 -32.52 16.12
CA GLY A 9 -0.12 -31.53 15.28
C GLY A 9 -1.15 -30.62 14.64
N VAL A 10 -1.27 -29.39 15.13
CA VAL A 10 -2.06 -28.33 14.48
C VAL A 10 -1.24 -27.82 13.29
N ILE A 11 -1.59 -28.27 12.08
CA ILE A 11 -1.05 -27.72 10.84
C ILE A 11 -1.71 -26.34 10.64
N PHE A 12 -0.99 -25.27 10.97
CA PHE A 12 -1.36 -23.92 10.58
C PHE A 12 -1.14 -23.79 9.07
N MET A 13 -2.22 -23.91 8.29
CA MET A 13 -2.25 -23.54 6.89
C MET A 13 -2.08 -22.03 6.80
N VAL A 14 -0.84 -21.55 6.65
CA VAL A 14 -0.57 -20.15 6.32
C VAL A 14 -1.06 -19.95 4.90
N THR A 15 -2.28 -19.43 4.73
CA THR A 15 -2.78 -18.99 3.43
C THR A 15 -1.87 -17.86 2.97
N SER A 16 -0.86 -18.24 2.19
CA SER A 16 0.08 -17.33 1.57
C SER A 16 -0.69 -16.31 0.74
N CYS A 17 -0.15 -15.10 0.55
CA CYS A 17 -0.68 -14.16 -0.43
C CYS A 17 -0.53 -14.81 -1.83
N ILE A 18 -1.43 -15.71 -2.21
CA ILE A 18 -1.42 -16.33 -3.54
C ILE A 18 -1.99 -15.26 -4.47
N SER A 19 -1.13 -14.36 -4.93
CA SER A 19 -1.41 -13.52 -6.06
C SER A 19 -1.51 -14.44 -7.28
N LYS A 20 -2.71 -14.63 -7.82
CA LYS A 20 -2.86 -15.22 -9.16
C LYS A 20 -2.31 -14.20 -10.16
N SER A 21 -1.00 -14.20 -10.36
CA SER A 21 -0.36 -13.51 -11.49
C SER A 21 -0.75 -14.25 -12.77
N THR A 22 -1.86 -13.85 -13.38
CA THR A 22 -2.21 -14.26 -14.73
C THR A 22 -1.48 -13.37 -15.72
N ASN A 23 -0.26 -13.76 -16.09
CA ASN A 23 0.33 -13.36 -17.36
C ASN A 23 -0.35 -14.16 -18.47
N THR A 24 -1.47 -13.67 -18.98
CA THR A 24 -2.06 -14.17 -20.23
C THR A 24 -1.80 -13.13 -21.32
N SER A 25 -0.75 -13.37 -22.09
CA SER A 25 -0.58 -12.73 -23.39
C SER A 25 -1.58 -13.38 -24.36
N ALA A 26 -2.73 -12.73 -24.57
CA ALA A 26 -3.62 -13.02 -25.68
C ALA A 26 -4.36 -11.72 -26.06
N THR A 27 -4.10 -11.27 -27.27
CA THR A 27 -4.84 -10.24 -27.99
C THR A 27 -6.32 -10.62 -28.06
N ASP A 28 -7.18 -9.88 -27.35
CA ASP A 28 -8.54 -9.64 -27.82
C ASP A 28 -9.07 -8.28 -27.34
N SER A 29 -9.58 -7.52 -28.30
CA SER A 29 -9.96 -6.13 -28.18
C SER A 29 -11.43 -6.04 -27.80
N SER A 30 -11.72 -6.09 -26.50
CA SER A 30 -13.06 -5.82 -25.97
C SER A 30 -12.98 -5.43 -24.49
N VAL A 31 -12.29 -4.33 -24.20
CA VAL A 31 -12.28 -3.73 -22.86
C VAL A 31 -13.62 -3.04 -22.62
N LYS A 32 -14.54 -3.74 -21.95
CA LYS A 32 -15.63 -3.07 -21.23
C LYS A 32 -14.98 -2.23 -20.13
N SER A 33 -15.08 -0.91 -20.23
CA SER A 33 -14.51 0.00 -19.24
C SER A 33 -15.16 -0.26 -17.88
N VAL A 34 -14.42 -0.90 -16.97
CA VAL A 34 -14.76 -0.93 -15.56
C VAL A 34 -14.56 0.49 -15.05
N LYS A 35 -15.67 1.20 -14.77
CA LYS A 35 -15.60 2.53 -14.15
C LYS A 35 -14.93 2.40 -12.77
N PRO A 36 -14.01 3.30 -12.40
CA PRO A 36 -13.18 3.13 -11.22
C PRO A 36 -14.00 3.36 -9.93
N GLN A 37 -14.08 2.32 -9.08
CA GLN A 37 -14.67 2.37 -7.74
C GLN A 37 -14.06 3.46 -6.85
N ALA A 38 -12.80 3.85 -7.10
CA ALA A 38 -12.07 4.86 -6.34
C ALA A 38 -12.73 6.25 -6.35
N ARG A 39 -13.53 6.59 -7.38
CA ARG A 39 -14.22 7.89 -7.46
C ARG A 39 -15.29 8.05 -6.38
N SER A 40 -15.83 6.95 -5.87
CA SER A 40 -16.93 6.98 -4.90
C SER A 40 -16.47 7.31 -3.47
N TYR A 41 -15.30 6.82 -3.03
CA TYR A 41 -14.91 6.92 -1.62
C TYR A 41 -14.41 8.32 -1.21
N ILE A 42 -13.68 9.00 -2.10
CA ILE A 42 -13.14 10.35 -1.84
C ILE A 42 -14.24 11.42 -1.89
N MET A 43 -15.38 11.14 -2.54
CA MET A 43 -16.44 12.14 -2.75
C MET A 43 -17.40 12.32 -1.56
N TYR A 44 -17.33 11.48 -0.52
CA TYR A 44 -18.23 11.53 0.64
C TYR A 44 -17.65 12.26 1.85
N THR A 45 -16.46 12.87 1.72
CA THR A 45 -15.84 13.63 2.80
C THR A 45 -15.83 15.12 2.45
N ASP A 46 -16.32 15.99 3.35
CA ASP A 46 -16.18 17.47 3.22
C ASP A 46 -14.73 17.98 3.30
N ILE A 47 -13.76 17.08 3.21
CA ILE A 47 -12.33 17.36 3.34
C ILE A 47 -11.63 16.72 2.15
N GLU A 48 -10.90 17.54 1.42
CA GLU A 48 -10.11 17.13 0.25
C GLU A 48 -8.71 16.67 0.68
N PRO A 49 -8.09 15.71 -0.06
CA PRO A 49 -6.69 15.38 0.13
C PRO A 49 -5.79 16.55 -0.30
N ASP A 50 -4.58 16.63 0.26
CA ASP A 50 -3.59 17.68 -0.13
C ASP A 50 -2.87 17.37 -1.43
N ILE A 51 -3.07 16.18 -1.97
CA ILE A 51 -2.52 15.73 -3.23
C ILE A 51 -3.64 15.22 -4.12
N ASP A 52 -3.61 15.62 -5.40
CA ASP A 52 -4.62 15.20 -6.36
C ASP A 52 -4.45 13.69 -6.68
N PRO A 53 -5.41 12.83 -6.28
CA PRO A 53 -5.33 11.40 -6.56
C PRO A 53 -5.44 11.08 -8.07
N PHE A 54 -5.87 12.04 -8.88
CA PHE A 54 -6.10 11.89 -10.31
C PHE A 54 -4.90 12.31 -11.17
N ILE A 55 -3.74 12.62 -10.57
CA ILE A 55 -2.49 12.83 -11.31
C ILE A 55 -2.23 11.65 -12.26
N GLU A 56 -2.03 11.95 -13.54
CA GLU A 56 -1.62 10.99 -14.56
C GLU A 56 -0.10 10.79 -14.46
N VAL A 57 0.36 9.55 -14.41
CA VAL A 57 1.80 9.23 -14.28
C VAL A 57 2.44 8.79 -15.60
N LYS A 58 1.61 8.51 -16.61
CA LYS A 58 2.07 8.01 -17.90
C LYS A 58 2.90 9.06 -18.63
N GLY A 59 4.10 8.67 -19.06
CA GLY A 59 5.03 9.57 -19.77
C GLY A 59 5.67 10.67 -18.91
N ILE A 60 5.53 10.59 -17.58
CA ILE A 60 6.24 11.47 -16.64
C ILE A 60 7.69 11.00 -16.50
N THR A 61 8.64 11.94 -16.36
CA THR A 61 10.05 11.61 -16.19
C THR A 61 10.36 11.06 -14.79
N GLU A 62 11.44 10.29 -14.64
CA GLU A 62 11.89 9.82 -13.32
C GLU A 62 12.10 10.97 -12.32
N LYS A 63 12.61 12.11 -12.79
CA LYS A 63 12.81 13.30 -11.97
C LYS A 63 11.49 13.85 -11.41
N ASP A 64 10.46 13.88 -12.24
CA ASP A 64 9.15 14.38 -11.84
C ASP A 64 8.45 13.38 -10.91
N ILE A 65 8.62 12.07 -11.13
CA ILE A 65 8.15 11.04 -10.18
C ILE A 65 8.85 11.17 -8.82
N ARG A 66 10.15 11.43 -8.78
CA ARG A 66 10.88 11.71 -7.53
C ARG A 66 10.27 12.90 -6.78
N HIS A 67 9.97 13.98 -7.50
CA HIS A 67 9.31 15.15 -6.90
C HIS A 67 7.87 14.85 -6.45
N LEU A 68 7.15 14.00 -7.18
CA LEU A 68 5.83 13.52 -6.76
C LEU A 68 5.91 12.75 -5.43
N PHE A 69 6.91 11.88 -5.24
CA PHE A 69 7.13 11.19 -3.95
C PHE A 69 7.40 12.16 -2.80
N GLU A 70 8.10 13.27 -3.03
CA GLU A 70 8.29 14.30 -2.00
C GLU A 70 6.96 14.90 -1.54
N LYS A 71 6.06 15.18 -2.49
CA LYS A 71 4.71 15.69 -2.18
C LYS A 71 3.86 14.63 -1.47
N MET A 72 3.92 13.38 -1.92
CA MET A 72 3.22 12.27 -1.29
C MET A 72 3.65 12.10 0.16
N LEU A 73 4.96 12.19 0.44
CA LEU A 73 5.50 12.11 1.81
C LEU A 73 5.01 13.25 2.70
N VAL A 74 4.99 14.48 2.18
CA VAL A 74 4.46 15.63 2.93
C VAL A 74 2.97 15.41 3.27
N ALA A 75 2.17 15.02 2.27
CA ALA A 75 0.74 14.74 2.48
C ALA A 75 0.53 13.60 3.49
N ASP A 76 1.35 12.56 3.45
CA ASP A 76 1.29 11.39 4.34
C ASP A 76 1.63 11.74 5.80
N GLN A 77 2.65 12.58 6.04
CA GLN A 77 3.20 12.79 7.38
C GLN A 77 2.65 14.02 8.11
N GLN A 78 2.27 15.09 7.40
CA GLN A 78 2.08 16.42 8.01
C GLN A 78 1.05 16.50 9.15
N TYR A 79 0.05 15.62 9.17
CA TYR A 79 -0.98 15.61 10.23
C TYR A 79 -0.77 14.54 11.30
N ARG A 80 0.16 13.60 11.11
CA ARG A 80 0.38 12.49 12.06
C ARG A 80 0.90 13.00 13.39
N ASP A 81 1.87 13.92 13.37
CA ASP A 81 2.37 14.59 14.58
C ASP A 81 1.28 15.43 15.26
N SER A 82 0.34 15.98 14.48
CA SER A 82 -0.75 16.80 15.00
C SER A 82 -1.76 16.00 15.85
N LEU A 83 -1.88 14.68 15.66
CA LEU A 83 -2.71 13.84 16.52
C LEU A 83 -2.18 13.79 17.97
N TYR A 84 -0.86 13.78 18.13
CA TYR A 84 -0.23 13.66 19.46
C TYR A 84 0.08 15.02 20.06
N ASN A 85 0.65 15.92 19.26
CA ASN A 85 1.23 17.19 19.71
C ASN A 85 0.43 18.42 19.27
N GLY A 86 -0.60 18.26 18.43
CA GLY A 86 -1.42 19.35 17.92
C GLY A 86 -2.54 19.76 18.85
N ASN A 87 -3.38 20.70 18.38
CA ASN A 87 -4.56 21.12 19.11
C ASN A 87 -5.61 19.99 19.14
N LYS A 88 -5.93 19.49 20.34
CA LYS A 88 -6.91 18.39 20.52
C LYS A 88 -8.31 18.72 20.01
N ASN A 89 -8.68 20.00 19.93
CA ASN A 89 -9.96 20.41 19.34
C ASN A 89 -10.03 20.13 17.83
N ASN A 90 -8.89 19.92 17.17
CA ASN A 90 -8.78 19.63 15.74
C ASN A 90 -8.51 18.14 15.45
N GLU A 91 -8.53 17.26 16.46
CA GLU A 91 -8.17 15.84 16.29
C GLU A 91 -9.01 15.12 15.22
N ALA A 92 -10.32 15.40 15.18
CA ALA A 92 -11.21 14.86 14.16
C ALA A 92 -10.83 15.33 12.75
N PHE A 93 -10.43 16.59 12.59
CA PHE A 93 -9.95 17.14 11.33
C PHE A 93 -8.64 16.47 10.91
N TYR A 94 -7.66 16.35 11.81
CA TYR A 94 -6.39 15.68 11.53
C TYR A 94 -6.58 14.22 11.14
N SER A 95 -7.43 13.50 11.87
CA SER A 95 -7.76 12.09 11.57
C SER A 95 -8.38 11.94 10.17
N LYS A 96 -9.31 12.82 9.81
CA LYS A 96 -9.94 12.80 8.48
C LYS A 96 -8.95 13.19 7.39
N LYS A 97 -8.06 14.16 7.61
CA LYS A 97 -6.97 14.50 6.68
C LYS A 97 -6.01 13.35 6.44
N ILE A 98 -5.58 12.65 7.49
CA ILE A 98 -4.73 11.45 7.37
C ILE A 98 -5.44 10.41 6.50
N SER A 99 -6.71 10.12 6.79
CA SER A 99 -7.47 9.12 6.02
C SER A 99 -7.58 9.46 4.53
N VAL A 100 -7.90 10.71 4.17
CA VAL A 100 -8.04 11.08 2.75
C VAL A 100 -6.69 11.14 2.03
N ASN A 101 -5.62 11.56 2.72
CA ASN A 101 -4.27 11.57 2.15
C ASN A 101 -3.72 10.14 1.96
N ASP A 102 -4.02 9.23 2.89
CA ASP A 102 -3.62 7.82 2.79
C ASP A 102 -4.26 7.15 1.58
N GLU A 103 -5.55 7.38 1.33
CA GLU A 103 -6.23 6.88 0.13
C GLU A 103 -5.70 7.55 -1.16
N ALA A 104 -5.49 8.87 -1.16
CA ALA A 104 -4.98 9.57 -2.33
C ALA A 104 -3.56 9.09 -2.71
N ASN A 105 -2.68 8.96 -1.72
CA ASN A 105 -1.33 8.43 -1.93
C ASN A 105 -1.35 6.98 -2.40
N LEU A 106 -2.24 6.14 -1.87
CA LEU A 106 -2.38 4.76 -2.33
C LEU A 106 -2.79 4.68 -3.80
N ILE A 107 -3.74 5.52 -4.23
CA ILE A 107 -4.17 5.60 -5.65
C ILE A 107 -3.00 6.02 -6.55
N ILE A 108 -2.23 7.02 -6.13
CA ILE A 108 -1.08 7.51 -6.90
C ILE A 108 0.02 6.43 -6.94
N LEU A 109 0.34 5.79 -5.82
CA LEU A 109 1.32 4.70 -5.75
C LEU A 109 0.91 3.55 -6.68
N ASP A 110 -0.38 3.19 -6.71
CA ASP A 110 -0.91 2.15 -7.59
C ASP A 110 -0.62 2.44 -9.07
N LYS A 111 -0.79 3.71 -9.48
CA LYS A 111 -0.48 4.16 -10.84
C LYS A 111 1.02 4.09 -11.11
N ILE A 112 1.85 4.56 -10.17
CA ILE A 112 3.32 4.51 -10.30
C ILE A 112 3.77 3.05 -10.45
N VAL A 113 3.26 2.14 -9.63
CA VAL A 113 3.61 0.72 -9.68
C VAL A 113 3.17 0.06 -10.99
N GLN A 114 2.03 0.45 -11.54
CA GLN A 114 1.57 -0.04 -12.84
C GLN A 114 2.46 0.43 -14.00
N GLU A 115 2.97 1.65 -13.94
CA GLU A 115 3.79 2.23 -15.02
C GLU A 115 5.29 1.86 -14.90
N PHE A 116 5.84 1.87 -13.68
CA PHE A 116 7.27 1.78 -13.43
C PHE A 116 7.70 0.55 -12.59
N GLY A 117 6.75 -0.21 -12.04
CA GLY A 117 7.04 -1.24 -11.04
C GLY A 117 7.26 -0.66 -9.64
N TRP A 118 7.71 -1.51 -8.70
CA TRP A 118 7.98 -1.05 -7.33
C TRP A 118 9.04 0.06 -7.32
N PRO A 119 8.84 1.16 -6.57
CA PRO A 119 9.82 2.25 -6.54
C PRO A 119 11.15 1.83 -5.90
N GLU A 120 12.16 1.64 -6.73
CA GLU A 120 13.50 1.19 -6.35
C GLU A 120 14.42 2.36 -5.93
N ILE A 121 15.37 2.09 -5.04
CA ILE A 121 16.39 3.05 -4.58
C ILE A 121 17.25 3.49 -5.76
N SER A 122 17.65 2.57 -6.63
CA SER A 122 18.49 2.87 -7.80
C SER A 122 17.80 3.80 -8.82
N VAL A 123 16.47 3.71 -8.96
CA VAL A 123 15.69 4.46 -9.97
C VAL A 123 15.09 5.76 -9.42
N PHE A 124 14.54 5.73 -8.20
CA PHE A 124 13.84 6.87 -7.60
C PHE A 124 14.47 7.37 -6.29
N GLY A 125 15.50 6.70 -5.78
CA GLY A 125 16.22 7.10 -4.57
C GLY A 125 15.59 6.56 -3.29
N ALA A 126 16.38 6.55 -2.22
CA ALA A 126 15.99 5.97 -0.93
C ALA A 126 14.68 6.55 -0.37
N LYS A 127 14.50 7.88 -0.50
CA LYS A 127 13.30 8.57 -0.04
C LYS A 127 12.02 8.09 -0.74
N ALA A 128 12.07 7.82 -2.04
CA ALA A 128 10.93 7.32 -2.80
C ALA A 128 10.57 5.88 -2.40
N ALA A 129 11.59 5.01 -2.27
CA ALA A 129 11.41 3.64 -1.81
C ALA A 129 10.82 3.58 -0.39
N GLU A 130 11.32 4.41 0.52
CA GLU A 130 10.78 4.54 1.89
C GLU A 130 9.35 5.07 1.90
N THR A 131 9.06 6.13 1.12
CA THR A 131 7.71 6.69 1.01
C THR A 131 6.71 5.66 0.50
N SER A 132 7.12 4.83 -0.47
CA SER A 132 6.28 3.76 -1.02
C SER A 132 5.94 2.70 0.02
N TRP A 133 6.92 2.31 0.84
CA TRP A 133 6.67 1.43 1.98
C TRP A 133 5.75 2.08 3.02
N LEU A 134 5.95 3.35 3.39
CA LEU A 134 5.10 4.05 4.36
C LEU A 134 3.63 4.06 3.91
N ILE A 135 3.38 4.36 2.65
CA ILE A 135 2.03 4.37 2.07
C ILE A 135 1.37 3.00 2.22
N VAL A 136 2.07 1.91 1.89
CA VAL A 136 1.54 0.55 2.06
C VAL A 136 1.39 0.19 3.54
N TRP A 137 2.34 0.55 4.39
CA TRP A 137 2.31 0.29 5.84
C TRP A 137 1.16 1.00 6.54
N HIS A 138 0.77 2.19 6.10
CA HIS A 138 -0.41 2.88 6.64
C HIS A 138 -1.72 2.15 6.32
N GLN A 139 -1.70 1.22 5.36
CA GLN A 139 -2.79 0.29 5.07
C GLN A 139 -2.69 -1.02 5.87
N ARG A 140 -1.91 -1.10 6.96
CA ARG A 140 -1.69 -2.31 7.78
C ARG A 140 -2.94 -2.96 8.38
N GLY A 141 -4.11 -2.35 8.29
CA GLY A 141 -5.41 -2.95 8.65
C GLY A 141 -6.13 -3.62 7.47
N ARG A 142 -5.58 -3.55 6.25
CA ARG A 142 -6.23 -3.96 5.00
C ARG A 142 -5.40 -5.04 4.31
N ARG A 143 -5.65 -6.30 4.66
CA ARG A 143 -4.86 -7.46 4.20
C ARG A 143 -4.73 -7.50 2.68
N HIS A 144 -5.82 -7.24 1.95
CA HIS A 144 -5.83 -7.29 0.49
C HIS A 144 -4.86 -6.28 -0.14
N ILE A 145 -4.71 -5.09 0.45
CA ILE A 145 -3.73 -4.11 0.00
C ILE A 145 -2.31 -4.58 0.30
N LEU A 146 -2.04 -5.05 1.52
CA LEU A 146 -0.71 -5.56 1.86
C LEU A 146 -0.28 -6.69 0.92
N CYS A 147 -1.18 -7.66 0.67
CA CYS A 147 -0.92 -8.75 -0.25
C CYS A 147 -0.71 -8.29 -1.70
N LYS A 148 -1.39 -7.22 -2.15
CA LYS A 148 -1.22 -6.67 -3.51
C LYS A 148 0.23 -6.29 -3.81
N TYR A 149 0.94 -5.76 -2.83
CA TYR A 149 2.33 -5.30 -2.98
C TYR A 149 3.37 -6.27 -2.41
N PHE A 150 2.94 -7.40 -1.84
CA PHE A 150 3.81 -8.29 -1.05
C PHE A 150 5.00 -8.82 -1.86
N ASP A 151 4.73 -9.45 -3.00
CA ASP A 151 5.76 -10.06 -3.85
C ASP A 151 6.70 -9.01 -4.46
N LEU A 152 6.18 -7.81 -4.72
CA LEU A 152 6.96 -6.67 -5.21
C LEU A 152 7.97 -6.19 -4.15
N MET A 153 7.52 -6.03 -2.90
CA MET A 153 8.38 -5.67 -1.78
C MET A 153 9.38 -6.77 -1.44
N GLU A 154 8.98 -8.04 -1.47
CA GLU A 154 9.88 -9.18 -1.27
C GLU A 154 11.01 -9.19 -2.31
N SER A 155 10.64 -9.00 -3.58
CA SER A 155 11.60 -8.92 -4.68
C SER A 155 12.51 -7.69 -4.58
N ALA A 156 12.00 -6.56 -4.08
CA ALA A 156 12.81 -5.37 -3.84
C ALA A 156 13.84 -5.59 -2.72
N VAL A 157 13.47 -6.28 -1.62
CA VAL A 157 14.40 -6.65 -0.56
C VAL A 157 15.49 -7.58 -1.09
N ALA A 158 15.14 -8.59 -1.89
CA ALA A 158 16.11 -9.50 -2.49
C ALA A 158 17.15 -8.78 -3.36
N ARG A 159 16.73 -7.69 -4.02
CA ARG A 159 17.59 -6.82 -4.85
C ARG A 159 18.29 -5.70 -4.06
N LYS A 160 18.08 -5.61 -2.74
CA LYS A 160 18.58 -4.52 -1.87
C LYS A 160 18.04 -3.14 -2.23
N GLU A 161 16.88 -3.09 -2.87
CA GLU A 161 16.14 -1.88 -3.26
C GLU A 161 15.07 -1.51 -2.21
N MET A 162 15.00 -2.24 -1.10
CA MET A 162 14.14 -1.97 0.04
C MET A 162 14.77 -2.51 1.33
N ASN A 163 14.51 -1.85 2.45
CA ASN A 163 14.96 -2.29 3.76
C ASN A 163 14.21 -3.57 4.22
N ALA A 164 14.95 -4.59 4.65
CA ALA A 164 14.37 -5.87 5.07
C ALA A 164 13.50 -5.76 6.35
N ALA A 165 13.82 -4.85 7.27
CA ALA A 165 13.02 -4.62 8.48
C ALA A 165 11.65 -4.00 8.13
N SER A 166 11.63 -3.06 7.19
CA SER A 166 10.38 -2.50 6.64
C SER A 166 9.48 -3.59 6.05
N PHE A 167 10.05 -4.52 5.27
CA PHE A 167 9.27 -5.65 4.73
C PHE A 167 8.81 -6.62 5.83
N ASN A 168 9.63 -6.85 6.86
CA ASN A 168 9.23 -7.69 7.99
C ASN A 168 8.00 -7.14 8.73
N HIS A 169 7.84 -5.81 8.83
CA HIS A 169 6.60 -5.22 9.35
C HIS A 169 5.37 -5.60 8.52
N ILE A 170 5.49 -5.57 7.19
CA ILE A 170 4.41 -6.00 6.29
C ILE A 170 4.10 -7.48 6.50
N LYS A 171 5.12 -8.34 6.57
CA LYS A 171 4.96 -9.79 6.79
C LYS A 171 4.20 -10.08 8.07
N VAL A 172 4.61 -9.46 9.18
CA VAL A 172 3.92 -9.61 10.47
C VAL A 172 2.48 -9.12 10.41
N ALA A 173 2.23 -7.96 9.79
CA ALA A 173 0.87 -7.45 9.66
C ALA A 173 -0.01 -8.38 8.81
N VAL A 174 0.50 -8.91 7.70
CA VAL A 174 -0.21 -9.93 6.92
C VAL A 174 -0.49 -11.15 7.81
N GLU A 175 0.47 -11.70 8.54
CA GLU A 175 0.24 -12.88 9.38
C GLU A 175 -0.81 -12.67 10.49
N GLN A 176 -0.97 -11.43 10.99
CA GLN A 176 -1.93 -11.08 12.03
C GLN A 176 -3.37 -10.85 11.52
N LEU A 177 -3.54 -10.56 10.23
CA LEU A 177 -4.84 -10.27 9.64
C LEU A 177 -5.51 -11.54 9.11
N SER A 178 -6.80 -11.71 9.42
CA SER A 178 -7.57 -12.86 8.92
C SER A 178 -7.64 -12.87 7.38
N PRO A 179 -7.47 -14.03 6.72
CA PRO A 179 -7.68 -14.16 5.28
C PRO A 179 -9.06 -13.70 4.82
N ASP A 180 -10.07 -13.79 5.70
CA ASP A 180 -11.46 -13.42 5.43
C ASP A 180 -11.71 -11.91 5.51
N GLN A 181 -10.70 -11.10 5.84
CA GLN A 181 -10.77 -9.63 5.70
C GLN A 181 -10.67 -9.23 4.22
N ILE A 182 -11.63 -9.70 3.43
CA ILE A 182 -11.92 -9.19 2.10
C ILE A 182 -12.88 -8.03 2.32
N ALA A 183 -12.37 -6.81 2.32
CA ALA A 183 -13.23 -5.63 2.26
C ALA A 183 -13.93 -5.64 0.89
N TYR A 184 -15.25 -5.79 0.90
CA TYR A 184 -16.14 -5.57 -0.25
C TYR A 184 -16.15 -4.09 -0.67
#